data_AF-A0A081D9V1-F1
#
_entry.id   AF-A0A081D9V1-F1
#
_cell.length_a   1.000
_cell.length_b   1.000
_cell.length_c   1.000
_cell.angle_alpha   90.00
_cell.angle_beta   90.00
_cell.angle_gamma   90.00
#
_symmetry.space_group_name_H-M   'P 1'
#
loop_
_entity.id
_entity.type
_entity.pdbx_description
1 polymer ?
#
loop_
_entity_poly.entity_id
_entity_poly.type
_entity_poly.pdbx_seq_one_letter_code
_entity_poly.pdbx_strand_id
1 'polypeptide(L)'
;MISEIVIQDNKRTKTGYITSLIDLKVGQSLDSLTLKSDVLRLKREAGIAHAYYQVHLTDQGYKIVYGVEENFTIIPSFNFYTTNDDEVAYRIGIAEFNALGRGISIGGHYLRDIYDSYGAGIRAPYLFNKHIGLAVNYQT
;
A
#
# COMPACT_ATOMS: atom_id res chain seq x y z
N MET A 1 -10.25 -15.02 -24.80
CA MET A 1 -10.67 -14.49 -23.47
C MET A 1 -9.58 -14.79 -22.46
N ILE A 2 -9.58 -14.10 -21.32
CA ILE A 2 -8.66 -14.35 -20.22
C ILE A 2 -9.10 -15.63 -19.51
N SER A 3 -8.19 -16.60 -19.39
CA SER A 3 -8.45 -17.90 -18.80
C SER A 3 -7.96 -17.98 -17.35
N GLU A 4 -6.90 -17.24 -17.00
CA GLU A 4 -6.24 -17.34 -15.71
C GLU A 4 -5.56 -16.00 -15.35
N ILE A 5 -5.59 -15.65 -14.05
CA ILE A 5 -4.83 -14.53 -13.49
C ILE A 5 -4.00 -15.05 -12.32
N VAL A 6 -2.69 -14.80 -12.35
CA VAL A 6 -1.74 -15.22 -11.32
C VAL A 6 -1.00 -14.01 -10.77
N ILE A 7 -0.78 -13.98 -9.45
CA ILE A 7 0.08 -13.00 -8.80
C ILE A 7 1.37 -13.69 -8.38
N GLN A 8 2.52 -13.08 -8.65
CA GLN A 8 3.83 -13.60 -8.27
C GLN A 8 4.69 -12.57 -7.53
N ASP A 9 5.75 -13.06 -6.89
CA ASP A 9 6.77 -12.29 -6.17
C ASP A 9 6.27 -11.49 -4.94
N ASN A 10 5.02 -11.69 -4.54
CA ASN A 10 4.43 -11.08 -3.34
C ASN A 10 4.71 -11.90 -2.06
N LYS A 11 5.78 -11.61 -1.33
CA LYS A 11 6.16 -12.37 -0.12
C LYS A 11 5.37 -11.91 1.11
N ARG A 12 5.28 -10.60 1.34
CA ARG A 12 4.60 -9.98 2.49
C ARG A 12 3.16 -9.57 2.18
N THR A 13 2.97 -8.96 1.01
CA THR A 13 1.69 -8.44 0.52
C THR A 13 0.80 -9.60 0.10
N LYS A 14 -0.46 -9.58 0.54
CA LYS A 14 -1.37 -10.71 0.30
C LYS A 14 -1.86 -10.74 -1.14
N THR A 15 -1.83 -11.92 -1.75
CA THR A 15 -2.39 -12.14 -3.11
C THR A 15 -3.82 -11.62 -3.21
N GLY A 16 -4.69 -11.93 -2.24
CA GLY A 16 -6.07 -11.44 -2.25
C GLY A 16 -6.22 -9.92 -2.15
N TYR A 17 -5.23 -9.22 -1.57
CA TYR A 17 -5.20 -7.76 -1.58
C TYR A 17 -4.82 -7.22 -2.96
N ILE A 18 -3.77 -7.75 -3.58
CA ILE A 18 -3.38 -7.37 -4.95
C ILE A 18 -4.54 -7.65 -5.93
N THR A 19 -5.17 -8.82 -5.81
CA THR A 19 -6.32 -9.20 -6.64
C THR A 19 -7.55 -8.30 -6.40
N SER A 20 -7.73 -7.72 -5.21
CA SER A 20 -8.86 -6.81 -4.97
C SER A 20 -8.65 -5.43 -5.58
N LEU A 21 -7.41 -5.07 -5.91
CA LEU A 21 -7.05 -3.81 -6.55
C LEU A 21 -7.13 -3.86 -8.08
N ILE A 22 -6.93 -5.02 -8.70
CA ILE A 22 -7.02 -5.16 -10.16
C ILE A 22 -8.46 -5.15 -10.65
N ASP A 23 -8.66 -4.60 -11.85
CA ASP A 23 -9.96 -4.49 -12.50
C ASP A 23 -10.19 -5.64 -13.50
N LEU A 24 -9.10 -6.23 -14.02
CA LEU A 24 -9.14 -7.38 -14.92
C LEU A 24 -9.78 -8.61 -14.25
N LYS A 25 -10.66 -9.29 -14.98
CA LYS A 25 -11.30 -10.53 -14.51
C LYS A 25 -11.16 -11.67 -15.51
N VAL A 26 -11.11 -12.90 -14.98
CA VAL A 26 -11.22 -14.12 -15.80
C VAL A 26 -12.53 -14.10 -16.59
N GLY A 27 -12.47 -14.53 -17.85
CA GLY A 27 -13.59 -14.52 -18.79
C GLY A 27 -13.74 -13.23 -19.61
N GLN A 28 -13.03 -12.14 -19.27
CA GLN A 28 -13.05 -10.92 -20.08
C GLN A 28 -12.21 -11.06 -21.36
N SER A 29 -12.51 -10.23 -22.36
CA SER A 29 -11.61 -10.03 -23.50
C SER A 29 -10.31 -9.35 -23.05
N LEU A 30 -9.20 -9.67 -23.72
CA LEU A 30 -7.92 -9.06 -23.41
C LEU A 30 -7.96 -7.57 -23.79
N ASP A 31 -7.78 -6.71 -22.79
CA ASP A 31 -7.69 -5.26 -22.99
C ASP A 31 -6.39 -4.69 -22.40
N SER A 32 -5.59 -4.10 -23.27
CA SER A 32 -4.31 -3.49 -22.89
C SER A 32 -4.46 -2.24 -22.02
N LEU A 33 -5.58 -1.51 -22.12
CA LEU A 33 -5.83 -0.33 -21.30
C LEU A 33 -6.08 -0.73 -19.84
N THR A 34 -6.89 -1.76 -19.64
CA THR A 34 -7.13 -2.36 -18.31
C THR A 34 -5.83 -2.86 -17.68
N LEU A 35 -5.01 -3.63 -18.40
CA LEU A 35 -3.71 -4.11 -17.91
C LEU A 35 -2.78 -2.98 -17.46
N LYS A 36 -2.71 -1.89 -18.25
CA LYS A 36 -1.91 -0.70 -17.91
C LYS A 36 -2.46 0.02 -16.68
N SER A 37 -3.78 0.17 -16.59
CA SER A 37 -4.46 0.78 -15.43
C SER A 37 -4.18 0.00 -14.15
N ASP A 38 -4.28 -1.33 -14.22
CA ASP A 38 -4.01 -2.21 -13.08
C ASP A 38 -2.57 -2.06 -12.58
N VAL A 39 -1.57 -2.13 -13.48
CA VAL A 39 -0.17 -1.94 -13.08
C VAL A 39 0.07 -0.54 -12.52
N LEU A 40 -0.51 0.50 -13.12
CA LEU A 40 -0.41 1.87 -12.59
C LEU A 40 -1.00 1.98 -11.20
N ARG A 41 -2.11 1.29 -10.93
CA ARG A 41 -2.73 1.25 -9.62
C ARG A 41 -1.86 0.51 -8.61
N LEU A 42 -1.34 -0.67 -8.96
CA LEU A 42 -0.45 -1.44 -8.08
C LEU A 42 0.79 -0.61 -7.70
N LYS A 43 1.37 0.15 -8.64
CA LYS A 43 2.50 1.07 -8.37
C LYS A 43 2.18 2.21 -7.42
N ARG A 44 0.91 2.51 -7.14
CA ARG A 44 0.51 3.55 -6.16
C ARG A 44 0.50 3.03 -4.73
N GLU A 45 0.57 1.71 -4.55
CA GLU A 45 0.60 1.11 -3.23
C GLU A 45 1.98 1.26 -2.59
N ALA A 46 2.04 1.81 -1.37
CA ALA A 46 3.30 2.07 -0.68
C ALA A 46 4.18 0.81 -0.50
N GLY A 47 3.55 -0.37 -0.40
CA GLY A 47 4.22 -1.67 -0.30
C GLY A 47 4.75 -2.25 -1.61
N ILE A 48 4.52 -1.60 -2.74
CA ILE A 48 4.90 -2.07 -4.07
C ILE A 48 5.89 -1.06 -4.67
N ALA A 49 7.16 -1.44 -4.76
CA ALA A 49 8.21 -0.63 -5.38
C ALA A 49 8.09 -0.65 -6.91
N HIS A 50 7.75 -1.82 -7.46
CA HIS A 50 7.50 -1.99 -8.89
C HIS A 50 6.38 -2.99 -9.14
N ALA A 51 5.71 -2.85 -10.29
CA ALA A 51 4.72 -3.83 -10.75
C ALA A 51 4.78 -3.94 -12.28
N TYR A 52 4.54 -5.13 -12.78
CA TYR A 52 4.52 -5.46 -14.20
C TYR A 52 3.47 -6.53 -14.49
N TYR A 53 3.14 -6.70 -15.78
CA TYR A 53 2.30 -7.80 -16.24
C TYR A 53 3.00 -8.58 -17.36
N GLN A 54 2.69 -9.87 -17.45
CA GLN A 54 3.09 -10.74 -18.55
C GLN A 54 1.83 -11.39 -19.12
N VAL A 55 1.76 -11.48 -20.44
CA VAL A 55 0.65 -12.10 -21.16
C VAL A 55 1.16 -13.36 -21.84
N HIS A 56 0.57 -14.49 -21.52
CA HIS A 56 0.88 -15.79 -22.13
C HIS A 56 -0.34 -16.30 -22.88
N LEU A 57 -0.15 -16.67 -24.14
CA LEU A 57 -1.17 -17.38 -24.91
C LEU A 57 -1.13 -18.86 -24.53
N THR A 58 -2.28 -19.45 -24.25
CA THR A 58 -2.48 -20.87 -23.94
C THR A 58 -3.61 -21.42 -24.81
N ASP A 59 -3.77 -22.75 -24.81
CA ASP A 59 -4.87 -23.42 -25.54
C ASP A 59 -6.26 -22.98 -25.03
N GLN A 60 -6.34 -22.47 -23.80
CA GLN A 60 -7.59 -22.06 -23.14
C GLN A 60 -7.84 -20.54 -23.22
N GLY A 61 -6.91 -19.77 -23.79
CA GLY A 61 -7.01 -18.32 -23.91
C GLY A 61 -5.75 -17.60 -23.43
N TYR A 62 -5.93 -16.46 -22.75
CA TYR A 62 -4.82 -15.67 -22.23
C TYR A 62 -4.64 -15.90 -20.73
N LYS A 63 -3.44 -16.35 -20.34
CA LYS A 63 -2.97 -16.34 -18.95
C LYS A 63 -2.25 -15.03 -18.68
N ILE A 64 -2.67 -14.34 -17.62
CA ILE A 64 -2.10 -13.07 -17.20
C ILE A 64 -1.36 -13.27 -15.89
N VAL A 65 -0.10 -12.86 -15.85
CA VAL A 65 0.72 -12.92 -14.64
C VAL A 65 1.06 -11.50 -14.23
N TYR A 66 0.63 -11.08 -13.04
CA TYR A 66 1.06 -9.82 -12.42
C TYR A 66 2.20 -10.12 -11.46
N GLY A 67 3.35 -9.50 -11.71
CA GLY A 67 4.49 -9.55 -10.78
C GLY A 67 4.64 -8.24 -10.03
N VAL A 68 5.04 -8.34 -8.76
CA VAL A 68 5.30 -7.19 -7.90
C VAL A 68 6.69 -7.28 -7.26
N GLU A 69 7.36 -6.15 -7.15
CA GLU A 69 8.54 -6.00 -6.32
C GLU A 69 8.13 -5.26 -5.04
N GLU A 70 8.37 -5.86 -3.89
CA GLU A 70 7.93 -5.29 -2.61
C GLU A 70 8.87 -4.21 -2.10
N ASN A 71 8.29 -3.15 -1.54
CA ASN A 71 9.04 -2.07 -0.93
C ASN A 71 9.20 -2.26 0.59
N PHE A 72 10.24 -1.67 1.16
CA PHE A 72 10.34 -1.51 2.61
C PHE A 72 9.33 -0.47 3.10
N THR A 73 8.52 -0.85 4.08
CA THR A 73 7.29 -0.10 4.45
C THR A 73 7.27 0.40 5.88
N ILE A 74 8.28 0.06 6.68
CA ILE A 74 8.45 0.59 8.04
C ILE A 74 9.33 1.84 7.95
N ILE A 75 8.77 3.00 8.26
CA ILE A 75 9.45 4.28 8.14
C ILE A 75 9.63 4.87 9.55
N PRO A 76 10.86 4.87 10.10
CA PRO A 76 11.16 5.67 11.27
C PRO A 76 11.26 7.15 10.89
N SER A 77 10.90 8.04 11.82
CA SER A 77 11.03 9.50 11.64
C SER A 77 11.61 10.15 12.89
N PHE A 78 12.54 11.08 12.72
CA PHE A 78 13.11 11.90 13.77
C PHE A 78 13.27 13.33 13.28
N ASN A 79 12.64 14.28 13.96
CA ASN A 79 12.71 15.71 13.67
C ASN A 79 13.13 16.47 14.94
N PHE A 80 13.89 17.55 14.80
CA PHE A 80 14.25 18.45 15.89
C PHE A 80 14.15 19.90 15.42
N TYR A 81 13.81 20.81 16.33
CA TYR A 81 13.63 22.23 16.06
C TYR A 81 13.75 23.06 17.34
N THR A 82 13.96 24.36 17.19
CA THR A 82 13.94 25.31 18.29
C THR A 82 12.56 25.94 18.37
N THR A 83 12.01 26.05 19.58
CA THR A 83 10.70 26.68 19.83
C THR A 83 10.84 28.20 19.87
N ASN A 84 9.71 28.91 19.93
CA ASN A 84 9.72 30.37 20.09
C ASN A 84 10.28 30.84 21.45
N ASP A 85 10.40 29.93 22.41
CA ASP A 85 10.91 30.19 23.77
C ASP A 85 12.36 29.70 23.96
N ASP A 86 13.10 29.49 22.86
CA ASP A 86 14.48 28.97 22.84
C ASP A 86 14.66 27.55 23.43
N GLU A 87 13.58 26.78 23.57
CA GLU A 87 13.63 25.38 24.00
C GLU A 87 13.85 24.43 22.81
N VAL A 88 14.50 23.29 23.05
CA VAL A 88 14.66 22.24 22.03
C VAL A 88 13.41 21.36 22.02
N ALA A 89 12.72 21.33 20.88
CA ALA A 89 11.61 20.43 20.63
C ALA A 89 12.01 19.34 19.63
N TYR A 90 11.45 18.15 19.80
CA TYR A 90 11.74 17.01 18.95
C TYR A 90 10.55 16.07 18.80
N ARG A 91 10.45 15.45 17.62
CA ARG A 91 9.43 14.46 17.30
C ARG A 91 10.08 13.16 16.85
N ILE A 92 9.70 12.07 17.50
CA ILE A 92 10.13 10.72 17.14
C ILE A 92 8.89 9.93 16.75
N GLY A 93 8.96 9.18 15.66
CA GLY A 93 7.83 8.40 15.19
C GLY A 93 8.25 7.18 14.41
N ILE A 94 7.29 6.28 14.25
CA ILE A 94 7.40 5.09 13.43
C ILE A 94 6.05 4.84 12.76
N ALA A 95 6.09 4.51 11.47
CA ALA A 95 4.92 4.13 10.71
C ALA A 95 5.22 2.88 9.88
N GLU A 96 4.20 2.07 9.63
CA GLU A 96 4.21 0.91 8.77
C GLU A 96 3.10 1.12 7.72
N PHE A 97 3.44 1.16 6.43
CA PHE A 97 2.50 1.49 5.35
C PHE A 97 1.91 0.28 4.62
N ASN A 98 2.26 -0.94 5.02
CA ASN A 98 1.70 -2.19 4.51
C ASN A 98 1.48 -3.19 5.64
N ALA A 99 0.86 -2.73 6.73
CA ALA A 99 0.51 -3.57 7.86
C ALA A 99 -0.39 -4.73 7.42
N LEU A 100 -0.09 -5.92 7.94
CA LEU A 100 -0.77 -7.18 7.60
C LEU A 100 -0.72 -7.56 6.09
N GLY A 101 0.11 -6.88 5.29
CA GLY A 101 0.20 -7.09 3.84
C GLY A 101 -1.04 -6.64 3.07
N ARG A 102 -1.76 -5.63 3.57
CA ARG A 102 -3.06 -5.15 3.05
C ARG A 102 -3.11 -3.64 2.75
N GLY A 103 -1.96 -2.99 2.56
CA GLY A 103 -1.87 -1.54 2.35
C GLY A 103 -2.42 -0.69 3.50
N ILE A 104 -2.51 -1.29 4.70
CA ILE A 104 -2.94 -0.59 5.91
C ILE A 104 -1.75 0.22 6.43
N SER A 105 -1.97 1.51 6.66
CA SER A 105 -1.02 2.37 7.35
C SER A 105 -1.31 2.37 8.84
N ILE A 106 -0.33 2.06 9.68
CA ILE A 106 -0.41 2.20 11.14
C ILE A 106 0.83 2.93 11.61
N GLY A 107 0.69 3.85 12.56
CA GLY A 107 1.85 4.58 13.04
C GLY A 107 1.58 5.34 14.32
N GLY A 108 2.67 5.71 14.97
CA GLY A 108 2.68 6.47 16.19
C GLY A 108 3.84 7.46 16.22
N HIS A 109 3.68 8.51 17.00
CA HIS A 109 4.73 9.45 17.30
C HIS A 109 4.60 10.03 18.69
N TYR A 110 5.75 10.37 19.25
CA TYR A 110 5.90 11.21 20.42
C TYR A 110 6.47 12.55 19.97
N LEU A 111 5.95 13.61 20.54
CA LEU A 111 6.38 14.98 20.34
C LEU A 111 6.67 15.59 21.70
N ARG A 112 7.90 16.07 21.89
CA ARG A 112 8.27 16.97 22.97
C ARG A 112 8.36 18.39 22.42
N ASP A 113 7.52 19.28 22.93
CA ASP A 113 7.60 20.73 22.73
C ASP A 113 7.46 21.39 24.12
N ILE A 114 6.72 22.50 24.26
CA ILE A 114 6.29 23.07 25.56
C ILE A 114 5.61 21.98 26.42
N TYR A 115 4.80 21.13 25.78
CA TYR A 115 4.13 19.98 26.40
C TYR A 115 4.46 18.68 25.66
N ASP A 116 4.26 17.56 26.35
CA ASP A 116 4.34 16.23 25.75
C ASP A 116 3.05 15.91 25.00
N SER A 117 3.18 15.56 23.72
CA SER A 117 2.07 15.09 22.89
C SER A 117 2.38 13.73 22.29
N TYR A 118 1.34 12.91 22.18
CA TYR A 118 1.37 11.60 21.57
C TYR A 118 0.34 11.58 20.46
N GLY A 119 0.70 10.98 19.33
CA GLY A 119 -0.24 10.76 18.24
C GLY A 119 -0.13 9.35 17.71
N ALA A 120 -1.26 8.70 17.50
CA ALA A 120 -1.33 7.38 16.89
C ALA A 120 -2.46 7.35 15.86
N GLY A 121 -2.29 6.55 14.81
CA GLY A 121 -3.28 6.43 13.77
C GLY A 121 -3.23 5.11 13.04
N ILE A 122 -4.38 4.71 12.52
CA ILE A 122 -4.55 3.61 11.59
C ILE A 122 -5.40 4.08 10.41
N ARG A 123 -4.99 3.69 9.20
CA ARG A 123 -5.71 3.96 7.95
C ARG A 123 -5.72 2.70 7.11
N ALA A 124 -6.92 2.20 6.82
CA ALA A 124 -7.17 1.08 5.92
C ALA A 124 -7.98 1.58 4.72
N PRO A 125 -7.33 2.06 3.64
CA PRO A 125 -8.03 2.73 2.52
C PRO A 125 -8.95 1.81 1.72
N TYR A 126 -8.72 0.49 1.77
CA TYR A 126 -9.48 -0.51 1.03
C TYR A 126 -10.08 -1.59 1.93
N LEU A 127 -10.60 -1.17 3.10
CA LEU A 127 -11.08 -2.09 4.13
C LEU A 127 -12.29 -2.92 3.68
N PHE A 128 -13.21 -2.31 2.94
CA PHE A 128 -14.44 -2.99 2.48
C PHE A 128 -14.38 -3.32 1.00
N ASN A 129 -13.86 -2.39 0.19
CA ASN A 129 -13.59 -2.59 -1.23
C ASN A 129 -12.52 -1.59 -1.69
N LYS A 130 -12.18 -1.67 -2.98
CA LYS A 130 -11.17 -0.84 -3.63
C LYS A 130 -11.46 0.68 -3.68
N HIS A 131 -12.59 1.14 -3.15
CA HIS A 131 -13.03 2.54 -3.06
C HIS A 131 -13.42 2.99 -1.64
N ILE A 132 -13.62 2.07 -0.69
CA ILE A 132 -14.13 2.39 0.65
C ILE A 132 -13.17 1.89 1.73
N GLY A 133 -12.76 2.81 2.59
CA GLY A 133 -11.83 2.57 3.68
C GLY A 133 -12.25 3.21 5.00
N LEU A 134 -11.35 3.07 5.99
CA LEU A 134 -11.51 3.58 7.35
C LEU A 134 -10.21 4.26 7.79
N ALA A 135 -10.32 5.34 8.56
CA ALA A 135 -9.19 5.93 9.26
C ALA A 135 -9.60 6.32 10.69
N VAL A 136 -8.73 6.05 11.65
CA VAL A 136 -8.89 6.44 13.05
C VAL A 136 -7.58 7.08 13.49
N ASN A 137 -7.67 8.24 14.13
CA ASN A 137 -6.52 8.95 14.67
C ASN A 137 -6.81 9.34 16.12
N TYR A 138 -5.77 9.34 16.93
CA TYR A 138 -5.77 9.77 18.31
C TYR A 138 -4.59 10.72 18.51
N GLN A 139 -4.84 11.82 19.21
CA GLN A 139 -3.82 12.81 19.56
C GLN A 139 -4.13 13.40 20.93
N THR A 140 -3.09 13.54 21.76
CA THR A 140 -3.14 14.18 23.09
C THR A 140 -2.58 15.59 23.06
#